data_AF-A0A948J461-F1
#
_entry.id   AF-A0A948J461-F1
#
_cell.length_a   1.000
_cell.length_b   1.000
_cell.length_c   1.000
_cell.angle_alpha   90.00
_cell.angle_beta   90.00
_cell.angle_gamma   90.00
#
_symmetry.space_group_name_H-M   'P 1'
#
loop_
_entity.id
_entity.type
_entity.pdbx_description
1 polymer ?
#
loop_
_entity_poly.entity_id
_entity_poly.type
_entity_poly.pdbx_seq_one_letter_code
_entity_poly.pdbx_strand_id
1 'polypeptide(L)'
;MKRFIFGRSSLVFAAALTLGALASAPPAAWAQSDEASLQRGAMPDVTPQQRYQSAIREAGGGLKVSLEECRTMMTTERKACESEARSRYQAGMAAAKAMLRDPSARPVNVVGGPIQSTETVYEIKK
;
A
#
# COMPACT_ATOMS: atom_id res chain seq x y z
N MET A 1 43.11 -27.63 -46.88
CA MET A 1 43.83 -26.48 -46.26
C MET A 1 44.10 -26.81 -44.80
N LYS A 2 45.19 -26.26 -44.25
CA LYS A 2 45.97 -26.67 -43.07
C LYS A 2 45.20 -26.91 -41.76
N ARG A 3 45.64 -27.96 -41.04
CA ARG A 3 45.53 -28.11 -39.57
C ARG A 3 46.63 -27.28 -38.89
N PHE A 4 46.36 -26.62 -37.77
CA PHE A 4 47.30 -26.25 -36.68
C PHE A 4 46.42 -26.01 -35.44
N ILE A 5 46.25 -26.96 -34.51
CA ILE A 5 47.15 -27.40 -33.42
C ILE A 5 47.28 -26.35 -32.28
N PHE A 6 46.64 -26.72 -31.16
CA PHE A 6 46.96 -26.47 -29.76
C PHE A 6 48.33 -25.85 -29.39
N GLY A 7 48.29 -24.87 -28.49
CA GLY A 7 49.36 -24.57 -27.53
C GLY A 7 48.74 -23.76 -26.37
N ARG A 8 48.39 -24.35 -25.22
CA ARG A 8 49.26 -24.60 -24.04
C ARG A 8 50.14 -23.40 -23.69
N SER A 9 49.77 -22.65 -22.65
CA SER A 9 50.42 -22.74 -21.33
C SER A 9 50.17 -21.49 -20.48
N SER A 10 49.68 -21.75 -19.26
CA SER A 10 50.11 -21.16 -17.99
C SER A 10 50.05 -19.64 -17.78
N LEU A 11 49.19 -19.23 -16.84
CA LEU A 11 49.47 -18.42 -15.65
C LEU A 11 48.11 -18.07 -15.05
N VAL A 12 47.51 -18.89 -14.17
CA VAL A 12 47.72 -18.82 -12.72
C VAL A 12 48.27 -17.45 -12.28
N PHE A 13 47.36 -16.49 -12.08
CA PHE A 13 47.49 -15.47 -11.03
C PHE A 13 46.24 -15.67 -10.16
N ALA A 14 46.34 -16.52 -9.14
CA ALA A 14 46.79 -16.14 -7.81
C ALA A 14 45.89 -15.05 -7.23
N ALA A 15 45.06 -15.49 -6.28
CA ALA A 15 44.22 -14.68 -5.45
C ALA A 15 45.02 -13.53 -4.79
N ALA A 16 44.44 -12.33 -4.82
CA ALA A 16 44.78 -11.28 -3.87
C ALA A 16 43.47 -10.79 -3.25
N LEU A 17 43.30 -11.17 -1.99
CA LEU A 17 42.28 -10.70 -1.07
C LEU A 17 42.23 -9.16 -1.09
N THR A 18 41.06 -8.61 -1.36
CA THR A 18 40.62 -7.37 -0.69
C THR A 18 39.33 -7.67 0.06
N LEU A 19 39.46 -8.37 1.18
CA LEU A 19 38.55 -8.15 2.30
C LEU A 19 38.72 -6.69 2.72
N GLY A 20 37.80 -5.82 2.33
CA GLY A 20 37.90 -4.40 2.64
C GLY A 20 36.86 -3.52 1.96
N ALA A 21 35.59 -3.94 1.94
CA ALA A 21 34.48 -3.04 1.59
C ALA A 21 33.20 -3.31 2.41
N LEU A 22 33.34 -3.98 3.56
CA LEU A 22 32.28 -4.13 4.56
C LEU A 22 32.44 -3.02 5.61
N ALA A 23 32.18 -1.76 5.26
CA ALA A 23 31.83 -0.68 6.21
C ALA A 23 31.73 0.70 5.50
N SER A 24 30.77 0.87 4.61
CA SER A 24 30.17 2.18 4.30
C SER A 24 29.05 2.01 3.28
N ALA A 25 28.06 1.17 3.60
CA ALA A 25 26.75 1.39 3.00
C ALA A 25 26.23 2.71 3.61
N PRO A 26 26.03 3.78 2.83
CA PRO A 26 25.49 5.01 3.36
C PRO A 26 24.08 4.71 3.92
N PRO A 27 23.75 5.13 5.15
CA PRO A 27 22.40 4.95 5.72
C PRO A 27 21.31 5.65 4.89
N ALA A 28 21.70 6.51 3.93
CA ALA A 28 20.81 7.18 2.99
C ALA A 28 20.18 6.25 1.93
N ALA A 29 20.77 5.09 1.63
CA ALA A 29 20.22 4.21 0.59
C ALA A 29 18.87 3.58 1.00
N TRP A 30 18.66 3.36 2.30
CA TRP A 30 17.40 2.81 2.85
C TRP A 30 16.36 3.91 3.06
N ALA A 31 16.79 5.09 3.55
CA ALA A 31 15.90 6.25 3.66
C ALA A 31 15.34 6.71 2.30
N GLN A 32 16.15 6.62 1.23
CA GLN A 32 15.72 6.98 -0.13
C GLN A 32 14.78 5.93 -0.75
N SER A 33 14.89 4.64 -0.37
CA SER A 33 13.95 3.62 -0.84
C SER A 33 12.57 3.74 -0.19
N ASP A 34 12.53 4.12 1.09
CA ASP A 34 11.28 4.30 1.82
C ASP A 34 10.52 5.53 1.32
N GLU A 35 11.20 6.68 1.18
CA GLU A 35 10.60 7.90 0.63
C GLU A 35 10.06 7.68 -0.80
N ALA A 36 10.83 7.01 -1.66
CA ALA A 36 10.38 6.68 -3.00
C ALA A 36 9.19 5.69 -3.01
N SER A 37 9.11 4.80 -2.02
CA SER A 37 7.98 3.87 -1.87
C SER A 37 6.73 4.57 -1.37
N LEU A 38 6.87 5.52 -0.44
CA LEU A 38 5.79 6.37 0.04
C LEU A 38 5.24 7.26 -1.10
N GLN A 39 6.12 7.87 -1.89
CA GLN A 39 5.72 8.68 -3.05
C GLN A 39 4.96 7.88 -4.11
N ARG A 40 5.32 6.61 -4.33
CA ARG A 40 4.55 5.71 -5.21
C ARG A 40 3.21 5.29 -4.62
N GLY A 41 3.14 5.09 -3.31
CA GLY A 41 1.94 4.64 -2.60
C GLY A 41 0.90 5.74 -2.34
N ALA A 42 1.33 7.00 -2.26
CA ALA A 42 0.50 8.15 -1.90
C ALA A 42 0.07 9.00 -3.11
N MET A 43 0.04 8.43 -4.32
CA MET A 43 -0.32 9.18 -5.52
C MET A 43 -1.82 9.51 -5.50
N PRO A 44 -2.21 10.79 -5.47
CA PRO A 44 -3.61 11.17 -5.36
C PRO A 44 -4.36 10.92 -6.67
N ASP A 45 -5.66 10.63 -6.58
CA ASP A 45 -6.52 10.52 -7.76
C ASP A 45 -6.66 11.88 -8.47
N VAL A 46 -6.09 11.97 -9.67
CA VAL A 46 -6.02 13.23 -10.44
C VAL A 46 -7.19 13.43 -11.40
N THR A 47 -7.90 12.36 -11.77
CA THR A 47 -9.08 12.44 -12.65
C THR A 47 -10.39 12.11 -11.92
N PRO A 48 -11.54 12.66 -12.36
CA PRO A 48 -12.85 12.30 -11.81
C PRO A 48 -13.14 10.79 -11.88
N GLN A 49 -12.72 10.12 -12.96
CA GLN A 49 -12.88 8.68 -13.13
C GLN A 49 -12.05 7.87 -12.12
N GLN A 50 -10.81 8.28 -11.85
CA GLN A 50 -9.98 7.66 -10.81
C GLN A 50 -10.63 7.83 -9.43
N ARG A 51 -11.05 9.05 -9.09
CA ARG A 51 -11.75 9.32 -7.81
C ARG A 51 -13.01 8.47 -7.65
N TYR A 52 -13.80 8.35 -8.71
CA TYR A 52 -14.98 7.49 -8.73
C TYR A 52 -14.64 6.01 -8.47
N GLN A 53 -13.62 5.49 -9.16
CA GLN A 53 -13.19 4.10 -9.00
C GLN A 53 -12.67 3.83 -7.58
N SER A 54 -11.83 4.73 -7.06
CA SER A 54 -11.34 4.65 -5.68
C SER A 54 -12.49 4.71 -4.67
N ALA A 55 -13.43 5.65 -4.84
CA ALA A 55 -14.58 5.79 -3.95
C ALA A 55 -15.49 4.55 -3.94
N ILE A 56 -15.69 3.89 -5.09
CA ILE A 56 -16.44 2.61 -5.13
C ILE A 56 -15.69 1.52 -4.39
N ARG A 57 -14.38 1.41 -4.60
CA ARG A 57 -13.53 0.41 -3.95
C ARG A 57 -13.55 0.59 -2.43
N GLU A 58 -13.45 1.83 -1.96
CA GLU A 58 -13.54 2.17 -0.54
C GLU A 58 -14.91 1.88 0.04
N ALA A 59 -15.99 2.29 -0.63
CA ALA A 59 -17.35 2.00 -0.17
C ALA A 59 -17.64 0.49 -0.10
N GLY A 60 -17.19 -0.28 -1.11
CA GLY A 60 -17.32 -1.72 -1.13
C GLY A 60 -16.48 -2.43 -0.06
N GLY A 61 -15.25 -1.98 0.15
CA GLY A 61 -14.39 -2.46 1.23
C GLY A 61 -14.98 -2.18 2.60
N GLY A 62 -15.48 -0.96 2.82
CA GLY A 62 -16.15 -0.56 4.05
C GLY A 62 -17.42 -1.36 4.33
N LEU A 63 -18.23 -1.67 3.31
CA LEU A 63 -19.38 -2.57 3.45
C LEU A 63 -18.94 -3.97 3.87
N LYS A 64 -17.90 -4.52 3.25
CA LYS A 64 -17.38 -5.85 3.60
C LYS A 64 -16.97 -5.91 5.08
N VAL A 65 -16.16 -4.95 5.52
CA VAL A 65 -15.71 -4.86 6.93
C VAL A 65 -16.90 -4.69 7.87
N SER A 66 -17.82 -3.77 7.54
CA SER A 66 -19.02 -3.53 8.37
C SER A 66 -19.88 -4.78 8.51
N LEU A 67 -20.05 -5.57 7.44
CA LEU A 67 -20.81 -6.82 7.50
C LEU A 67 -20.09 -7.89 8.32
N GLU A 68 -18.76 -7.93 8.28
CA GLU A 68 -17.95 -8.81 9.14
C GLU A 68 -18.10 -8.42 10.62
N GLU A 69 -18.08 -7.12 10.93
CA GLU A 69 -18.37 -6.60 12.28
C GLU A 69 -19.80 -6.91 12.72
N CYS A 70 -20.81 -6.72 11.86
CA CYS A 70 -22.19 -7.05 12.21
C CYS A 70 -22.38 -8.55 12.54
N ARG A 71 -21.57 -9.44 11.95
CA ARG A 71 -21.64 -10.88 12.24
C ARG A 71 -21.19 -11.24 13.65
N THR A 72 -20.34 -10.43 14.28
CA THR A 72 -19.88 -10.66 15.66
C THR A 72 -20.88 -10.16 16.70
N MET A 73 -21.91 -9.40 16.29
CA MET A 73 -22.96 -8.89 17.17
C MET A 73 -24.01 -9.95 17.54
N MET A 74 -24.72 -9.67 18.64
CA MET A 74 -25.89 -10.44 19.07
C MET A 74 -26.97 -10.45 17.97
N THR A 75 -27.68 -11.58 17.84
CA THR A 75 -28.65 -11.81 16.75
C THR A 75 -29.75 -10.76 16.65
N THR A 76 -30.14 -10.15 17.77
CA THR A 76 -31.15 -9.10 17.88
C THR A 76 -30.69 -7.77 17.29
N GLU A 77 -29.40 -7.45 17.39
CA GLU A 77 -28.82 -6.18 16.92
C GLU A 77 -28.24 -6.29 15.51
N ARG A 78 -27.82 -7.50 15.11
CA ARG A 78 -27.19 -7.78 13.82
C ARG A 78 -27.99 -7.26 12.62
N LYS A 79 -29.32 -7.43 12.61
CA LYS A 79 -30.16 -6.96 11.48
C LYS A 79 -30.14 -5.43 11.35
N ALA A 80 -30.16 -4.72 12.47
CA ALA A 80 -30.08 -3.26 12.46
C ALA A 80 -28.70 -2.81 11.96
N CYS A 81 -27.63 -3.43 12.45
CA CYS A 81 -26.25 -3.19 11.99
C CYS A 81 -26.11 -3.43 10.48
N GLU A 82 -26.57 -4.57 9.96
CA GLU A 82 -26.49 -4.88 8.53
C GLU A 82 -27.28 -3.88 7.67
N SER A 83 -28.45 -3.45 8.15
CA SER A 83 -29.27 -2.44 7.49
C SER A 83 -28.55 -1.09 7.43
N GLU A 84 -27.95 -0.66 8.54
CA GLU A 84 -27.16 0.57 8.60
C GLU A 84 -25.93 0.50 7.69
N ALA A 85 -25.18 -0.61 7.71
CA ALA A 85 -24.04 -0.83 6.83
C ALA A 85 -24.42 -0.72 5.34
N ARG A 86 -25.56 -1.30 4.94
CA ARG A 86 -26.08 -1.18 3.57
C ARG A 86 -26.54 0.23 3.24
N SER A 87 -27.16 0.94 4.17
CA SER A 87 -27.54 2.34 4.00
C SER A 87 -26.31 3.22 3.76
N ARG A 88 -25.26 3.05 4.56
CA ARG A 88 -23.98 3.75 4.40
C ARG A 88 -23.32 3.44 3.07
N TYR A 89 -23.34 2.18 2.63
CA TYR A 89 -22.85 1.79 1.31
C TYR A 89 -23.60 2.52 0.18
N GLN A 90 -24.94 2.56 0.24
CA GLN A 90 -25.75 3.26 -0.77
C GLN A 90 -25.43 4.76 -0.81
N ALA A 91 -25.28 5.40 0.34
CA ALA A 91 -24.85 6.79 0.44
C ALA A 91 -23.44 7.00 -0.15
N GLY A 92 -22.51 6.06 0.10
CA GLY A 92 -21.17 6.06 -0.50
C GLY A 92 -21.20 5.94 -2.03
N MET A 93 -22.06 5.07 -2.57
CA MET A 93 -22.24 4.93 -4.02
C MET A 93 -22.87 6.17 -4.66
N ALA A 94 -23.80 6.83 -3.97
CA ALA A 94 -24.37 8.10 -4.43
C ALA A 94 -23.31 9.21 -4.46
N ALA A 95 -22.50 9.32 -3.41
CA ALA A 95 -21.39 10.27 -3.35
C ALA A 95 -20.34 10.00 -4.44
N ALA A 96 -19.97 8.74 -4.66
CA ALA A 96 -19.06 8.35 -5.74
C ALA A 96 -19.59 8.81 -7.10
N LYS A 97 -20.87 8.55 -7.40
CA LYS A 97 -21.49 9.01 -8.65
C LYS A 97 -21.50 10.53 -8.80
N ALA A 98 -21.67 11.28 -7.70
CA ALA A 98 -21.61 12.74 -7.73
C ALA A 98 -20.22 13.25 -8.14
N MET A 99 -19.15 12.58 -7.71
CA MET A 99 -17.76 12.94 -8.05
C MET A 99 -17.44 12.87 -9.54
N LEU A 100 -18.21 12.11 -10.34
CA LEU A 100 -18.06 12.09 -11.80
C LEU A 100 -18.49 13.41 -12.46
N ARG A 101 -19.41 14.14 -11.82
CA ARG A 101 -20.01 15.37 -12.36
C ARG A 101 -19.48 16.62 -11.67
N ASP A 102 -19.19 16.52 -10.38
CA ASP A 102 -18.72 17.61 -9.54
C ASP A 102 -17.36 17.26 -8.92
N PRO A 103 -16.26 17.91 -9.34
CA PRO A 103 -14.93 17.70 -8.77
C PRO A 103 -14.81 18.07 -7.29
N SER A 104 -15.73 18.89 -6.77
CA SER A 104 -15.76 19.34 -5.37
C SER A 104 -16.56 18.41 -4.46
N ALA A 105 -17.31 17.45 -5.02
CA ALA A 105 -18.04 16.47 -4.24
C ALA A 105 -17.10 15.61 -3.37
N ARG A 106 -17.46 15.42 -2.10
CA ARG A 106 -16.70 14.62 -1.13
C ARG A 106 -17.58 13.54 -0.49
N PRO A 107 -16.98 12.45 0.05
CA PRO A 107 -17.75 11.45 0.79
C PRO A 107 -18.50 12.08 1.96
N VAL A 108 -19.77 11.69 2.15
CA VAL A 108 -20.69 12.31 3.13
C VAL A 108 -20.44 11.80 4.56
N ASN A 109 -19.59 10.80 4.76
CA ASN A 109 -19.44 10.10 6.05
C ASN A 109 -18.00 10.15 6.55
N VAL A 110 -17.64 11.23 7.26
CA VAL A 110 -16.31 11.49 7.86
C VAL A 110 -16.28 11.06 9.34
N VAL A 111 -17.22 10.24 9.79
CA VAL A 111 -17.19 9.69 11.15
C VAL A 111 -16.28 8.47 11.15
N GLY A 112 -14.98 8.72 11.30
CA GLY A 112 -14.03 7.70 11.73
C GLY A 112 -14.18 7.52 13.25
N GLY A 113 -14.16 6.28 13.73
CA GLY A 113 -14.01 6.01 15.16
C GLY A 113 -12.70 6.65 15.69
N PRO A 114 -12.54 6.77 17.02
CA PRO A 114 -11.30 7.30 17.60
C PRO A 114 -10.10 6.52 17.05
N ILE A 115 -9.11 7.24 16.52
CA ILE A 115 -7.88 6.63 16.02
C ILE A 115 -7.16 5.97 17.19
N GLN A 116 -7.12 4.64 17.20
CA GLN A 116 -6.43 3.83 18.19
C GLN A 116 -4.90 3.90 17.90
N SER A 117 -4.27 5.03 18.19
CA SER A 117 -2.83 5.34 18.03
C SER A 117 -2.21 5.13 16.63
N THR A 118 -1.49 6.15 16.13
CA THR A 118 -0.64 6.03 14.93
C THR A 118 0.85 5.96 15.28
N GLU A 119 1.18 5.81 16.55
CA GLU A 119 2.58 5.84 17.00
C GLU A 119 3.19 4.44 16.96
N THR A 120 4.03 4.17 15.96
CA THR A 120 4.87 2.97 15.92
C THR A 120 6.12 3.22 16.77
N VAL A 121 6.11 2.72 18.00
CA VAL A 121 7.30 2.73 18.88
C VAL A 121 8.30 1.71 18.35
N TYR A 122 9.45 2.17 17.85
CA TYR A 122 10.57 1.30 17.49
C TYR A 122 11.61 1.29 18.63
N GLU A 123 11.84 0.14 19.24
CA GLU A 123 12.95 -0.05 20.18
C GLU A 123 14.26 -0.20 19.39
N ILE A 124 15.12 0.82 19.45
CA ILE A 124 16.49 0.72 18.95
C ILE A 124 17.31 -0.09 19.98
N LYS A 125 17.54 -1.37 19.71
CA LYS A 125 18.49 -2.17 20.50
C LYS A 125 19.91 -1.63 20.30
N LYS A 126 20.58 -1.29 21.41
CA LYS A 126 22.00 -0.92 21.45
C LYS A 126 22.90 -2.14 21.32
#